data_AF-A0A7R8ZXP9-F1
#
_entry.id   AF-A0A7R8ZXP9-F1
#
_cell.length_a   1.000
_cell.length_b   1.000
_cell.length_c   1.000
_cell.angle_alpha   90.00
_cell.angle_beta   90.00
_cell.angle_gamma   90.00
#
_symmetry.space_group_name_H-M   'P 1'
#
loop_
_entity.id
_entity.type
_entity.pdbx_description
1 polymer ?
#
loop_
_entity_poly.entity_id
_entity_poly.type
_entity_poly.pdbx_seq_one_letter_code
_entity_poly.pdbx_strand_id
1 'polypeptide(L)'
;MLASMTRPEDINFMVKEARGLVCLTLTRERCKQLALPLMVSTTDEAHGTNFTLSIEATEGVTTGISAYDRAHTVRTAVAPDARPADITRPGHIFPLMAQPGGVLTRAGHTEAGCDLARLADSEPAAVI
;
A
#
# COMPACT_ATOMS: atom_id res chain seq x y z
N MET A 1 9.99 -2.51 0.18
CA MET A 1 10.54 -1.36 -0.56
C MET A 1 9.86 -0.08 -0.08
N LEU A 2 10.57 1.05 0.12
CA LEU A 2 9.93 2.32 0.47
C LEU A 2 8.92 2.71 -0.61
N ALA A 3 7.67 2.99 -0.24
CA ALA A 3 6.61 3.20 -1.22
C ALA A 3 6.88 4.41 -2.14
N SER A 4 7.33 5.53 -1.56
CA SER A 4 7.65 6.77 -2.28
C SER A 4 8.77 6.61 -3.31
N MET A 5 9.65 5.62 -3.13
CA MET A 5 10.81 5.35 -3.98
C MET A 5 10.64 4.09 -4.83
N THR A 6 9.47 3.47 -4.83
CA THR A 6 9.24 2.22 -5.56
C THR A 6 9.37 2.45 -7.07
N ARG A 7 10.22 1.67 -7.73
CA ARG A 7 10.45 1.74 -9.19
C ARG A 7 9.79 0.54 -9.90
N PRO A 8 9.57 0.63 -11.23
CA PRO A 8 9.04 -0.48 -12.00
C PRO A 8 9.86 -1.78 -11.88
N GLU A 9 11.18 -1.67 -11.73
CA GLU A 9 12.08 -2.82 -11.60
C GLU A 9 11.87 -3.54 -10.26
N ASP A 10 11.55 -2.79 -9.20
CA ASP A 10 11.27 -3.34 -7.87
C ASP A 10 9.96 -4.17 -7.91
N ILE A 11 8.92 -3.63 -8.56
CA ILE A 11 7.66 -4.35 -8.79
C ILE A 11 7.88 -5.58 -9.67
N ASN A 12 8.64 -5.43 -10.75
CA ASN A 12 8.92 -6.54 -11.67
C ASN A 12 9.68 -7.66 -10.95
N PHE A 13 10.64 -7.31 -10.09
CA PHE A 13 11.35 -8.26 -9.24
C PHE A 13 10.39 -8.99 -8.29
N MET A 14 9.56 -8.27 -7.53
CA MET A 14 8.58 -8.88 -6.62
C MET A 14 7.65 -9.86 -7.35
N VAL A 15 7.14 -9.48 -8.52
CA VAL A 15 6.19 -10.29 -9.28
C VAL A 15 6.85 -11.48 -9.96
N LYS A 16 8.15 -11.37 -10.29
CA LYS A 16 8.93 -12.45 -10.89
C LYS A 16 9.47 -13.43 -9.85
N GLU A 17 9.84 -12.98 -8.67
CA GLU A 17 10.55 -13.82 -7.69
C GLU A 17 9.65 -14.20 -6.50
N ALA A 18 8.98 -13.23 -5.88
CA ALA A 18 8.09 -13.50 -4.74
C ALA A 18 6.73 -14.05 -5.19
N ARG A 19 6.25 -13.63 -6.37
CA ARG A 19 4.93 -13.97 -6.94
C ARG A 19 3.77 -13.45 -6.08
N GLY A 20 2.55 -13.67 -6.54
CA GLY A 20 1.34 -13.33 -5.79
C GLY A 20 0.96 -11.84 -5.84
N LEU A 21 0.37 -11.36 -4.73
CA LEU A 21 -0.20 -10.03 -4.63
C LEU A 21 0.84 -9.02 -4.14
N VAL A 22 1.04 -7.95 -4.91
CA VAL A 22 1.85 -6.81 -4.46
C VAL A 22 1.00 -5.96 -3.53
N CYS A 23 1.44 -5.84 -2.27
CA CYS A 23 0.68 -5.14 -1.24
C CYS A 23 1.32 -3.79 -0.92
N LEU A 24 0.50 -2.80 -0.57
CA LEU A 24 0.93 -1.48 -0.14
C LEU A 24 0.54 -1.25 1.32
N THR A 25 1.52 -1.25 2.22
CA THR A 25 1.28 -0.97 3.64
C THR A 25 1.03 0.53 3.83
N LEU A 26 -0.07 0.89 4.47
CA LEU A 26 -0.50 2.26 4.72
C LEU A 26 -0.87 2.43 6.19
N THR A 27 -0.60 3.62 6.74
CA THR A 27 -1.13 3.99 8.05
C THR A 27 -2.65 4.19 8.00
N ARG A 28 -3.31 4.11 9.16
CA ARG A 28 -4.74 4.42 9.30
C ARG A 28 -5.07 5.84 8.82
N GLU A 29 -4.17 6.79 9.08
CA GLU A 29 -4.29 8.18 8.66
C GLU A 29 -4.26 8.31 7.14
N ARG A 30 -3.33 7.60 6.48
CA ARG A 30 -3.23 7.59 5.02
C ARG A 30 -4.44 6.94 4.37
N CYS A 31 -4.94 5.83 4.91
CA CYS A 31 -6.19 5.24 4.46
C CYS A 31 -7.38 6.20 4.62
N LYS A 32 -7.45 6.94 5.74
CA LYS A 32 -8.49 7.95 5.97
C LYS A 32 -8.39 9.11 4.96
N GLN A 33 -7.19 9.62 4.71
CA GLN A 33 -6.94 10.68 3.72
C GLN A 33 -7.42 10.28 2.33
N LEU A 34 -7.12 9.04 1.92
CA LEU A 34 -7.54 8.50 0.63
C LEU A 34 -8.98 8.01 0.62
N ALA A 35 -9.72 8.08 1.72
CA ALA A 35 -11.07 7.50 1.87
C ALA A 35 -11.12 6.01 1.49
N LEU A 36 -10.13 5.22 1.94
CA LEU A 36 -10.00 3.79 1.69
C LEU A 36 -10.55 2.96 2.86
N PRO A 37 -11.78 2.43 2.78
CA PRO A 37 -12.32 1.54 3.80
C PRO A 37 -11.69 0.15 3.71
N LEU A 38 -11.82 -0.63 4.79
CA LEU A 38 -11.51 -2.06 4.78
C LEU A 38 -12.40 -2.79 3.77
N MET A 39 -11.85 -3.82 3.14
CA MET A 39 -12.55 -4.67 2.17
C MET A 39 -13.65 -5.50 2.85
N VAL A 40 -13.43 -5.90 4.11
CA VAL A 40 -14.40 -6.62 4.94
C VAL A 40 -14.51 -5.92 6.28
N SER A 41 -15.74 -5.67 6.75
CA SER A 41 -16.01 -4.94 7.99
C SER A 41 -15.68 -5.72 9.26
N THR A 42 -15.64 -7.05 9.18
CA THR A 42 -15.31 -7.97 10.26
C THR A 42 -14.02 -8.70 9.91
N THR A 43 -12.92 -8.28 10.52
CA THR A 43 -11.64 -8.99 10.42
C THR A 43 -11.31 -9.55 11.80
N ASP A 44 -10.76 -10.76 11.88
CA ASP A 44 -10.20 -11.29 13.13
C ASP A 44 -9.12 -10.32 13.61
N GLU A 45 -9.34 -9.63 14.73
CA GLU A 45 -8.45 -8.56 15.20
C GLU A 45 -7.05 -9.07 15.58
N ALA A 46 -6.92 -10.36 15.93
CA ALA A 46 -5.67 -10.95 16.39
C ALA A 46 -4.78 -11.43 15.22
N HIS A 47 -5.37 -11.98 14.16
CA HIS A 47 -4.61 -12.59 13.05
C HIS A 47 -4.95 -12.01 11.67
N GLY A 48 -5.95 -11.14 11.60
CA GLY A 48 -6.44 -10.54 10.38
C GLY A 48 -5.41 -9.66 9.69
N THR A 49 -5.41 -9.74 8.36
CA THR A 49 -4.72 -8.78 7.52
C THR A 49 -5.76 -7.79 7.01
N ASN A 50 -5.61 -6.52 7.41
CA ASN A 50 -6.56 -5.45 7.13
C ASN A 50 -6.46 -4.97 5.68
N PHE A 51 -6.89 -5.78 4.72
CA PHE A 51 -7.02 -5.36 3.33
C PHE A 51 -8.02 -4.21 3.21
N THR A 52 -7.64 -3.16 2.49
CA THR A 52 -8.59 -2.15 2.00
C THR A 52 -9.10 -2.56 0.62
N LEU A 53 -10.03 -1.79 0.06
CA LEU A 53 -10.32 -1.88 -1.37
C LEU A 53 -9.03 -1.71 -2.19
N SER A 54 -8.86 -2.51 -3.24
CA SER A 54 -7.72 -2.39 -4.14
C SER A 54 -7.81 -1.10 -4.96
N ILE A 55 -6.65 -0.59 -5.37
CA ILE A 55 -6.53 0.74 -5.95
C ILE A 55 -5.72 0.72 -7.25
N GLU A 56 -6.01 1.71 -8.09
CA GLU A 56 -5.24 2.09 -9.28
C GLU A 56 -5.11 3.62 -9.31
N ALA A 57 -4.03 4.19 -9.84
CA ALA A 57 -3.99 5.63 -10.10
C ALA A 57 -5.05 6.01 -11.15
N THR A 58 -5.66 7.18 -11.00
CA THR A 58 -6.65 7.68 -11.97
C THR A 58 -6.01 8.09 -13.29
N GLU A 59 -4.79 8.61 -13.23
CA GLU A 59 -4.02 9.11 -14.39
C GLU A 59 -2.65 8.43 -14.45
N GLY A 60 -1.96 8.56 -15.59
CA GLY A 60 -0.59 8.04 -15.76
C GLY A 60 -0.47 6.52 -15.85
N VAL A 61 -1.60 5.80 -15.95
CA VAL A 61 -1.68 4.35 -16.15
C VAL A 61 -2.41 3.98 -17.43
N THR A 62 -2.30 2.73 -17.85
CA THR A 62 -3.03 2.18 -19.00
C THR A 62 -4.05 1.15 -18.54
N THR A 63 -3.59 -0.06 -18.27
CA THR A 63 -4.40 -1.18 -17.78
C THR A 63 -4.30 -1.35 -16.28
N GLY A 64 -3.31 -0.71 -15.64
CA GLY A 64 -3.05 -0.81 -14.21
C GLY A 64 -2.13 -1.96 -13.80
N ILE A 65 -2.08 -3.05 -14.57
CA ILE A 65 -1.37 -4.28 -14.14
C ILE A 65 0.14 -4.29 -14.44
N SER A 66 0.59 -3.40 -15.34
CA SER A 66 2.00 -3.34 -15.74
C SER A 66 2.90 -3.04 -14.52
N ALA A 67 4.19 -3.38 -14.60
CA ALA A 67 5.13 -3.03 -13.51
C ALA A 67 5.27 -1.51 -13.34
N TYR A 68 5.19 -0.77 -14.45
CA TYR A 68 5.19 0.69 -14.44
C TYR A 68 3.92 1.24 -13.80
N ASP A 69 2.75 0.76 -14.24
CA ASP A 69 1.44 1.23 -13.77
C ASP A 69 1.31 1.01 -12.26
N ARG A 70 1.66 -0.19 -11.77
CA ARG A 70 1.65 -0.50 -10.34
C ARG A 70 2.62 0.35 -9.54
N ALA A 71 3.83 0.59 -10.03
CA ALA A 71 4.79 1.48 -9.37
C ALA A 71 4.28 2.93 -9.35
N HIS A 72 3.63 3.38 -10.42
CA HIS A 72 2.99 4.70 -10.49
C HIS A 72 1.85 4.81 -9.48
N THR A 73 0.93 3.84 -9.46
CA THR A 73 -0.17 3.74 -8.48
C THR A 73 0.33 3.79 -7.04
N VAL A 74 1.39 3.05 -6.70
CA VAL A 74 2.00 3.11 -5.37
C VAL A 74 2.46 4.53 -5.04
N ARG A 75 3.23 5.17 -5.91
CA ARG A 75 3.76 6.52 -5.66
C ARG A 75 2.64 7.57 -5.58
N THR A 76 1.61 7.45 -6.41
CA THR A 76 0.43 8.32 -6.38
C THR A 76 -0.32 8.19 -5.06
N ALA A 77 -0.51 6.97 -4.54
CA ALA A 77 -1.20 6.75 -3.27
C ALA A 77 -0.44 7.33 -2.05
N VAL A 78 0.89 7.42 -2.12
CA VAL A 78 1.73 7.91 -1.00
C VAL A 78 2.27 9.33 -1.22
N ALA A 79 1.82 10.02 -2.27
CA ALA A 79 2.19 11.42 -2.49
C ALA A 79 1.75 12.29 -1.29
N PRO A 80 2.53 13.31 -0.88
CA PRO A 80 2.18 14.15 0.27
C PRO A 80 0.78 14.77 0.18
N ASP A 81 0.39 15.18 -1.00
CA ASP A 81 -0.88 15.83 -1.35
C ASP A 81 -1.93 14.88 -1.94
N ALA A 82 -1.73 13.56 -1.85
CA ALA A 82 -2.63 12.57 -2.43
C ALA A 82 -4.07 12.74 -1.92
N ARG A 83 -5.04 12.74 -2.84
CA ARG A 83 -6.47 12.89 -2.57
C ARG A 83 -7.24 11.64 -3.00
N PRO A 84 -8.45 11.42 -2.49
CA PRO A 84 -9.29 10.31 -2.93
C PRO A 84 -9.54 10.26 -4.45
N ALA A 85 -9.52 11.40 -5.14
CA ALA A 85 -9.75 11.49 -6.58
C ALA A 85 -8.55 11.02 -7.43
N ASP A 86 -7.35 10.96 -6.85
CA ASP A 86 -6.14 10.57 -7.56
C ASP A 86 -6.00 9.04 -7.70
N ILE A 87 -6.90 8.29 -7.04
CA ILE A 87 -6.99 6.83 -7.12
C ILE A 87 -8.41 6.36 -7.44
N THR A 88 -8.53 5.30 -8.23
CA THR A 88 -9.79 4.61 -8.53
C THR A 88 -9.83 3.24 -7.86
N ARG A 89 -11.04 2.67 -7.77
CA ARG A 89 -11.31 1.36 -7.15
C ARG A 89 -12.31 0.59 -8.04
N PRO A 90 -12.14 -0.72 -8.24
CA PRO A 90 -10.99 -1.55 -7.82
C PRO A 90 -9.74 -1.28 -8.68
N GLY A 91 -8.61 -1.86 -8.30
CA GLY A 91 -7.36 -1.83 -9.06
C GLY A 91 -6.40 -2.97 -8.73
N HIS A 92 -5.12 -2.86 -9.15
CA HIS A 92 -4.13 -3.94 -9.07
C HIS A 92 -3.07 -3.78 -7.97
N ILE A 93 -3.14 -2.70 -7.18
CA ILE A 93 -2.40 -2.58 -5.91
C ILE A 93 -3.36 -2.86 -4.76
N PHE A 94 -2.91 -3.63 -3.77
CA PHE A 94 -3.72 -4.08 -2.65
C PHE A 94 -3.25 -3.43 -1.34
N PRO A 95 -3.87 -2.32 -0.90
CA PRO A 95 -3.40 -1.67 0.31
C PRO A 95 -3.78 -2.45 1.57
N LEU A 96 -2.89 -2.42 2.56
CA LEU A 96 -3.01 -3.02 3.87
C LEU A 96 -2.94 -1.93 4.93
N MET A 97 -3.98 -1.81 5.75
CA MET A 97 -4.03 -0.82 6.82
C MET A 97 -3.30 -1.33 8.07
N ALA A 98 -2.17 -0.70 8.40
CA ALA A 98 -1.41 -0.99 9.62
C ALA A 98 -2.19 -0.60 10.88
N GLN A 99 -2.05 -1.41 11.94
CA GLN A 99 -2.57 -1.06 13.25
C GLN A 99 -1.73 0.06 13.88
N PRO A 100 -2.35 1.06 14.55
CA PRO A 100 -1.62 2.04 15.34
C PRO A 100 -0.74 1.36 16.39
N GLY A 101 0.45 1.92 16.64
CA GLY A 101 1.44 1.32 17.55
C GLY A 101 2.44 0.36 16.88
N GLY A 102 2.24 0.06 15.59
CA GLY A 102 3.22 -0.65 14.78
C GLY A 102 3.51 -2.06 15.28
N VAL A 103 4.75 -2.51 15.15
CA VAL A 103 5.15 -3.89 15.48
C VAL A 103 4.99 -4.23 16.96
N LEU A 104 4.91 -3.23 17.84
CA LEU A 104 4.64 -3.41 19.27
C LEU A 104 3.18 -3.76 19.55
N THR A 105 2.26 -3.41 18.64
CA THR A 105 0.83 -3.76 18.73
C THR A 105 0.54 -5.05 17.97
N ARG A 106 1.09 -5.21 16.76
CA ARG A 106 0.96 -6.43 15.95
C ARG A 106 2.27 -6.69 15.24
N ALA A 107 2.90 -7.83 15.53
CA ALA A 107 4.16 -8.25 14.91
C ALA A 107 3.94 -8.81 13.48
N GLY A 108 3.33 -8.01 12.60
CA GLY A 108 3.05 -8.37 11.21
C GLY A 108 3.90 -7.60 10.19
N HIS A 109 4.00 -8.12 8.97
CA HIS A 109 4.72 -7.48 7.87
C HIS A 109 4.14 -6.10 7.51
N THR A 110 2.83 -5.91 7.70
CA THR A 110 2.15 -4.62 7.46
C THR A 110 2.69 -3.53 8.37
N GLU A 111 2.72 -3.80 9.67
CA GLU A 111 3.24 -2.86 10.67
C GLU A 111 4.74 -2.65 10.50
N ALA A 112 5.50 -3.72 10.25
CA ALA A 112 6.94 -3.63 10.01
C ALA A 112 7.27 -2.75 8.80
N GLY A 113 6.48 -2.83 7.72
CA GLY A 113 6.65 -2.00 6.53
C GLY A 113 6.53 -0.50 6.83
N CYS A 114 5.49 -0.09 7.57
CA CYS A 114 5.30 1.29 8.00
C CYS A 114 6.38 1.76 8.98
N ASP A 115 6.76 0.91 9.94
CA ASP A 115 7.74 1.26 10.99
C ASP A 115 9.14 1.42 10.42
N LEU A 116 9.59 0.51 9.55
CA LEU A 116 10.89 0.61 8.88
C LEU A 116 10.95 1.86 7.99
N ALA A 117 9.87 2.19 7.28
CA ALA A 117 9.80 3.41 6.48
C ALA A 117 9.88 4.68 7.34
N ARG A 118 9.21 4.68 8.51
CA ARG A 118 9.30 5.78 9.48
C ARG A 118 10.70 5.94 10.07
N LEU A 119 11.37 4.84 10.40
CA LEU A 119 12.75 4.85 10.93
C LEU A 119 13.77 5.32 9.89
N ALA A 120 13.42 5.25 8.60
CA ALA A 120 14.23 5.75 7.49
C ALA A 120 13.89 7.21 7.11
N ASP A 121 13.17 7.95 7.96
CA ASP A 121 12.71 9.33 7.71
C ASP A 121 11.89 9.49 6.41
N SER A 122 11.18 8.44 5.99
CA SER A 122 10.30 8.46 4.82
C SER A 122 8.83 8.47 5.22
N GLU A 123 7.96 8.64 4.22
CA GLU A 123 6.52 8.40 4.38
C GLU A 123 6.32 6.98 4.95
N PRO A 124 5.56 6.79 6.05
CA PRO A 124 5.38 5.50 6.71
C PRO A 124 4.51 4.53 5.90
N ALA A 125 5.00 4.14 4.73
CA ALA A 125 4.38 3.25 3.77
C ALA A 125 5.45 2.46 2.99
N ALA A 126 5.16 1.19 2.73
CA ALA A 126 6.07 0.30 2.02
C ALA A 126 5.33 -0.69 1.12
N VAL A 127 5.97 -1.07 0.02
CA VAL A 127 5.54 -2.18 -0.84
C VAL A 127 6.17 -3.47 -0.34
N ILE A 128 5.34 -4.50 -0.15
CA ILE A 128 5.72 -5.84 0.30
C ILE A 128 5.17 -6.93 -0.62
#